data_AF-A0A4S1CL50-F1
#
_entry.id   AF-A0A4S1CL50-F1
#
_cell.length_a   1.000
_cell.length_b   1.000
_cell.length_c   1.000
_cell.angle_alpha   90.00
_cell.angle_beta   90.00
_cell.angle_gamma   90.00
#
_symmetry.space_group_name_H-M   'P 1'
#
loop_
_entity.id
_entity.type
_entity.pdbx_description
1 polymer ?
#
loop_
_entity_poly.entity_id
_entity_poly.type
_entity_poly.pdbx_seq_one_letter_code
_entity_poly.pdbx_strand_id
1 'polypeptide(L)' 'MHIAKAKLESFLEDLPEQVDTEEVMYRLYLLEKIEAGETDIAEGRSLRHEEAVQRLKRRWQQ' A
#
# COMPACT_ATOMS: atom_id res chain seq x y z
N MET A 1 0.68 9.43 -2.49
CA MET A 1 -0.32 8.63 -3.20
C MET A 1 -0.38 9.06 -4.64
N HIS A 2 0.28 8.27 -5.49
CA HIS A 2 0.17 8.39 -6.94
C HIS A 2 -0.21 7.02 -7.47
N ILE A 3 -1.14 6.97 -8.42
CA ILE A 3 -1.58 5.75 -9.08
C ILE A 3 -1.64 6.02 -10.58
N ALA A 4 -1.34 5.01 -11.38
CA ALA A 4 -1.49 5.11 -12.83
C ALA A 4 -2.97 5.31 -13.21
N LYS A 5 -3.26 6.22 -14.15
CA LYS A 5 -4.62 6.52 -14.61
C LYS A 5 -5.41 5.27 -15.01
N ALA A 6 -4.78 4.37 -15.78
CA ALA A 6 -5.41 3.12 -16.24
C ALA A 6 -5.87 2.23 -15.07
N LYS A 7 -5.14 2.25 -13.95
CA LYS A 7 -5.49 1.46 -12.77
C LYS A 7 -6.59 2.13 -11.95
N LEU A 8 -6.62 3.46 -11.91
CA LEU A 8 -7.77 4.19 -11.37
C LEU A 8 -9.04 3.89 -12.18
N GLU A 9 -8.95 3.86 -13.52
CA GLU A 9 -10.07 3.53 -14.39
C GLU A 9 -10.61 2.12 -14.11
N SER A 10 -9.74 1.11 -14.05
CA SER A 10 -10.14 -0.26 -13.67
C SER A 10 -10.76 -0.33 -12.28
N PHE A 11 -10.23 0.42 -11.30
CA PHE A 11 -10.83 0.48 -9.97
C PHE A 11 -12.25 1.08 -9.99
N LEU A 12 -12.47 2.12 -10.80
CA LEU A 12 -13.79 2.76 -10.93
C LEU A 12 -14.81 1.84 -11.61
N GLU A 13 -14.38 1.00 -12.56
CA GLU A 13 -15.23 0.01 -13.23
C GLU A 13 -15.81 -1.03 -12.24
N ASP A 14 -15.08 -1.33 -11.16
CA ASP A 14 -15.48 -2.30 -10.13
C ASP A 14 -16.35 -1.68 -9.01
N LEU A 15 -16.60 -0.37 -9.03
CA LEU A 15 -17.40 0.29 -8.01
C LEU A 15 -18.90 0.06 -8.21
N PRO A 16 -19.68 -0.15 -7.13
CA PRO A 16 -21.13 -0.13 -7.22
C PRO A 16 -21.66 1.28 -7.51
N GLU A 17 -22.91 1.38 -7.97
CA GLU A 17 -23.57 2.64 -8.32
C GLU A 17 -23.54 3.70 -7.20
N GLN A 18 -23.62 3.24 -5.94
CA GLN A 18 -23.47 4.09 -4.76
C GLN A 18 -22.32 3.57 -3.91
N VAL A 19 -21.41 4.48 -3.56
CA VAL A 19 -20.23 4.22 -2.74
C VAL A 19 -20.09 5.30 -1.69
N ASP A 20 -19.50 4.92 -0.55
CA ASP A 20 -18.95 5.88 0.38
C ASP A 20 -17.60 6.38 -0.15
N THR A 21 -17.47 7.70 -0.28
CA THR A 21 -16.24 8.34 -0.73
C THR A 21 -15.06 8.10 0.20
N GLU A 22 -15.27 7.98 1.52
CA GLU A 22 -14.19 7.70 2.47
C GLU A 22 -13.63 6.29 2.28
N GLU A 23 -14.51 5.31 2.06
CA GLU A 23 -14.13 3.93 1.76
C GLU A 23 -13.37 3.83 0.43
N VAL A 24 -13.80 4.57 -0.60
CA VAL A 24 -13.08 4.65 -1.88
C VAL A 24 -11.67 5.19 -1.69
N MET A 25 -11.51 6.29 -0.94
CA MET A 25 -10.21 6.87 -0.66
C MET A 25 -9.32 5.92 0.15
N TYR A 26 -9.88 5.20 1.12
CA TYR A 26 -9.16 4.20 1.90
C TYR A 26 -8.66 3.04 1.02
N ARG A 27 -9.50 2.52 0.11
CA ARG A 27 -9.11 1.47 -0.82
C ARG A 27 -7.99 1.90 -1.75
N LEU A 28 -8.07 3.11 -2.30
CA LEU A 28 -7.01 3.67 -3.15
C LEU A 28 -5.68 3.80 -2.40
N TYR A 29 -5.72 4.25 -1.14
CA TYR A 29 -4.54 4.31 -0.27
C TYR A 29 -3.95 2.91 -0.05
N LEU A 30 -4.78 1.91 0.25
CA LEU A 30 -4.31 0.55 0.49
C LEU A 30 -3.67 -0.05 -0.77
N LEU A 31 -4.26 0.15 -1.95
CA LEU A 31 -3.70 -0.30 -3.22
C LEU A 31 -2.31 0.30 -3.49
N GLU A 32 -2.13 1.62 -3.26
CA GLU A 32 -0.81 2.26 -3.37
C GLU A 32 0.23 1.60 -2.43
N LYS A 33 -0.16 1.26 -1.18
CA LYS A 33 0.75 0.62 -0.23
C LYS A 33 1.11 -0.80 -0.62
N ILE A 34 0.17 -1.55 -1.20
CA ILE A 34 0.44 -2.89 -1.71
C ILE A 34 1.43 -2.82 -2.87
N GLU A 35 1.19 -1.95 -3.86
CA GLU A 35 2.08 -1.78 -5.01
C GLU A 35 3.49 -1.36 -4.60
N ALA A 36 3.60 -0.44 -3.66
CA ALA A 36 4.89 -0.04 -3.12
C ALA A 36 5.62 -1.22 -2.46
N GLY A 37 4.89 -2.06 -1.70
CA GLY A 37 5.45 -3.28 -1.10
C GLY A 37 5.87 -4.32 -2.13
N GLU A 38 5.07 -4.53 -3.17
CA GLU A 38 5.41 -5.43 -4.28
C GLU A 38 6.67 -4.96 -5.02
N THR A 39 6.78 -3.65 -5.25
CA THR A 39 7.96 -3.02 -5.85
C THR A 39 9.19 -3.19 -4.96
N ASP A 40 9.07 -2.98 -3.65
CA ASP A 40 10.14 -3.23 -2.69
C ASP A 40 10.60 -4.69 -2.71
N ILE A 41 9.69 -5.65 -2.84
CA ILE A 41 10.03 -7.07 -2.96
C ILE A 41 10.80 -7.33 -4.26
N ALA A 42 10.29 -6.85 -5.39
CA ALA A 42 10.90 -7.05 -6.70
C ALA A 42 12.31 -6.45 -6.79
N GLU A 43 12.53 -5.30 -6.15
CA GLU A 43 13.83 -4.61 -6.12
C GLU A 43 14.73 -5.08 -4.96
N GLY A 44 14.33 -6.11 -4.22
CA GLY A 44 15.14 -6.71 -3.15
C GLY A 44 15.26 -5.85 -1.89
N ARG A 45 14.41 -4.83 -1.71
CA ARG A 45 14.34 -3.95 -0.52
C ARG A 45 13.59 -4.56 0.65
N SER A 46 13.60 -5.89 0.78
CA SER A 46 13.03 -6.60 1.93
C SER A 46 14.06 -6.75 3.05
N LEU A 47 13.57 -7.06 4.26
CA LEU A 47 14.40 -7.33 5.42
C LEU A 47 14.14 -8.76 5.90
N ARG A 48 15.16 -9.41 6.46
CA ARG A 48 14.92 -10.62 7.24
C ARG A 48 14.16 -10.26 8.50
N HIS A 49 13.35 -11.21 8.98
CA HIS A 49 12.51 -11.03 10.16
C HIS A 49 13.30 -10.48 11.37
N GLU A 50 14.47 -11.06 11.66
CA GLU A 50 15.33 -10.64 12.77
C GLU A 50 15.79 -9.18 12.64
N GLU A 51 16.17 -8.76 11.43
CA GLU A 51 16.60 -7.38 11.13
C GLU A 51 15.46 -6.38 11.35
N ALA A 52 14.24 -6.74 10.93
CA ALA A 52 13.04 -5.93 11.14
C ALA A 52 12.71 -5.75 12.63
N VAL A 53 12.75 -6.83 13.41
CA VAL A 53 12.50 -6.79 14.87
C VAL A 53 13.52 -5.88 15.58
N GLN A 54 14.80 -5.97 15.21
CA GLN A 54 15.83 -5.11 15.81
C GLN A 54 15.61 -3.63 15.49
N ARG A 55 15.22 -3.30 14.25
CA ARG A 55 14.86 -1.92 13.86
C ARG A 55 13.69 -1.38 14.68
N LEU A 56 12.62 -2.17 14.83
CA LEU A 56 11.43 -1.77 15.58
C LEU A 56 11.74 -1.54 17.07
N LYS A 57 12.49 -2.46 17.70
CA LYS A 57 12.92 -2.32 19.10
C LYS A 57 13.69 -1.02 19.33
N ARG A 58 14.68 -0.71 18.49
CA ARG A 58 15.47 0.53 18.60
C ARG A 58 14.63 1.80 18.47
N ARG A 59 13.60 1.77 17.63
CA ARG A 59 12.74 2.93 17.37
C ARG A 59 11.75 3.19 18.50
N TRP A 60 11.28 2.16 19.19
CA TRP A 60 10.22 2.27 20.21
C TRP A 60 10.73 2.23 21.66
N GLN A 61 12.03 2.04 21.85
CA GLN A 61 12.71 2.16 23.14
C GLN A 61 13.33 3.56 23.38
N GLN A 62 13.07 4.51 22.48
CA GLN A 62 13.41 5.93 22.63
C GLN A 62 12.17 6.73 22.99
#